data_AF-A0A0D6E6F5-F1
#
_entry.id   AF-A0A0D6E6F5-F1
#
_cell.length_a   1.000
_cell.length_b   1.000
_cell.length_c   1.000
_cell.angle_alpha   90.00
_cell.angle_beta   90.00
_cell.angle_gamma   90.00
#
_symmetry.space_group_name_H-M   'P 1'
#
loop_
_entity.id
_entity.type
_entity.pdbx_description
1 polymer ?
#
loop_
_entity_poly.entity_id
_entity_poly.type
_entity_poly.pdbx_seq_one_letter_code
_entity_poly.pdbx_strand_id
1 'polypeptide(L)'
;MQAELAQEGHVVSLVKLCQWLGLPRRTLYYRLKPRRRVINTDLAARVKLALERFPTYGYRRLACVLGENRKPIQRILQLKNWQVRKRP
;
A
#
# COMPACT_ATOMS: atom_id res chain seq x y z
N MET A 1 3.94 -28.62 4.86
CA MET A 1 4.72 -29.49 3.94
C MET A 1 6.18 -29.70 4.32
N GLN A 2 7.12 -28.75 4.20
CA GLN A 2 8.53 -29.03 4.59
C GLN A 2 8.66 -29.34 6.09
N ALA A 3 7.89 -28.63 6.94
CA ALA A 3 7.84 -28.88 8.38
C ALA A 3 7.16 -30.22 8.73
N GLU A 4 6.15 -30.64 7.96
CA GLU A 4 5.45 -31.93 8.14
C GLU A 4 6.36 -33.11 7.75
N LEU A 5 7.02 -33.03 6.59
CA LEU A 5 7.99 -34.05 6.15
C LEU A 5 9.17 -34.17 7.13
N ALA A 6 9.60 -33.06 7.73
CA ALA A 6 10.64 -33.08 8.76
C ALA A 6 10.17 -33.76 10.06
N GLN A 7 8.90 -33.62 10.43
CA GLN A 7 8.29 -34.34 11.57
C GLN A 7 8.20 -35.85 11.31
N GLU A 8 8.02 -36.25 10.05
CA GLU A 8 8.06 -37.65 9.60
C GLU A 8 9.49 -38.20 9.44
N GLY A 9 10.52 -37.41 9.77
CA GLY A 9 11.94 -37.81 9.68
C GLY A 9 12.57 -37.65 8.29
N HIS A 10 11.83 -37.09 7.32
CA HIS A 10 12.30 -36.84 5.97
C HIS A 10 12.81 -35.40 5.81
N VAL A 11 14.14 -35.24 5.86
CA VAL A 11 14.78 -33.95 5.56
C VAL A 11 14.88 -33.76 4.05
N VAL A 12 13.91 -33.04 3.47
CA VAL A 12 13.84 -32.76 2.03
C VAL A 12 14.34 -31.35 1.72
N SER A 13 15.22 -31.21 0.73
CA SER A 13 15.68 -29.90 0.25
C SER A 13 14.57 -29.16 -0.49
N LEU A 14 14.58 -27.83 -0.38
CA LEU A 14 13.57 -26.98 -1.01
C LEU A 14 13.56 -27.13 -2.55
N VAL A 15 14.70 -27.49 -3.15
CA VAL A 15 14.83 -27.79 -4.59
C VAL A 15 14.05 -29.06 -4.97
N LYS A 16 14.21 -30.13 -4.20
CA LYS A 16 13.54 -31.41 -4.43
C LYS A 16 12.02 -31.27 -4.25
N LEU A 17 11.62 -30.49 -3.25
CA LEU A 17 10.22 -30.17 -2.98
C LEU A 17 9.60 -29.31 -4.10
N CYS A 18 10.34 -28.33 -4.64
CA CYS A 18 9.90 -27.56 -5.82
C CYS A 18 9.73 -28.45 -7.06
N GLN A 19 10.65 -29.40 -7.29
CA GLN A 19 10.57 -30.33 -8.42
C GLN A 19 9.32 -31.23 -8.30
N TRP A 20 9.06 -31.80 -7.13
CA TRP A 20 7.89 -32.64 -6.90
C TRP A 20 6.56 -31.89 -7.09
N LEU A 21 6.52 -30.62 -6.66
CA LEU A 21 5.34 -29.77 -6.80
C LEU A 21 5.21 -29.10 -8.18
N GLY A 22 6.17 -29.29 -9.09
CA GLY A 22 6.20 -28.58 -10.38
C GLY A 22 6.30 -27.06 -10.25
N LEU A 23 6.76 -26.54 -9.10
CA LEU A 23 6.83 -25.12 -8.83
C LEU A 23 8.23 -24.56 -9.17
N PRO A 24 8.32 -23.47 -9.95
CA PRO A 24 9.59 -22.77 -10.13
C PRO A 24 10.11 -22.25 -8.80
N ARG A 25 11.38 -22.56 -8.48
CA ARG A 25 12.07 -22.10 -7.26
C ARG A 25 11.91 -20.59 -7.03
N ARG A 26 11.93 -19.77 -8.09
CA ARG A 26 11.73 -18.32 -8.04
C ARG A 26 10.44 -17.87 -7.36
N THR A 27 9.37 -18.65 -7.51
CA THR A 27 8.05 -18.36 -6.97
C THR A 27 8.05 -18.45 -5.45
N LEU A 28 8.86 -19.37 -4.90
CA LEU A 28 9.01 -19.56 -3.46
C LEU A 28 9.87 -18.46 -2.80
N TYR A 29 10.93 -18.00 -3.47
CA TYR A 29 11.79 -16.94 -2.95
C TYR A 29 11.17 -15.55 -3.05
N TYR A 30 10.42 -15.29 -4.12
CA TYR A 30 9.85 -13.97 -4.33
C TYR A 30 8.59 -13.78 -3.47
N ARG A 31 8.77 -13.22 -2.27
CA ARG A 31 7.66 -12.73 -1.45
C ARG A 31 7.35 -11.29 -1.81
N LEU A 32 6.11 -11.02 -2.19
CA LEU A 32 5.59 -9.66 -2.35
C LEU A 32 5.80 -8.90 -1.03
N LYS A 33 6.57 -7.81 -1.07
CA LYS A 33 6.76 -6.91 0.06
C LYS A 33 5.77 -5.75 -0.06
N PRO A 34 4.65 -5.73 0.69
CA PRO A 34 3.72 -4.62 0.63
C PRO A 34 4.40 -3.36 1.15
N ARG A 35 4.43 -2.30 0.35
CA ARG A 35 4.93 -0.99 0.78
C ARG A 35 3.85 -0.26 1.58
N ARG A 36 4.18 0.11 2.82
CA ARG A 36 3.32 0.98 3.63
C ARG A 36 3.20 2.34 2.96
N ARG A 37 1.98 2.85 2.84
CA ARG A 37 1.72 4.18 2.26
C ARG A 37 1.91 5.21 3.37
N VAL A 38 3.13 5.71 3.52
CA VAL A 38 3.46 6.75 4.51
C VAL A 38 2.94 8.10 4.02
N ILE A 39 2.36 8.86 4.94
CA ILE A 39 1.82 10.20 4.72
C ILE A 39 2.45 11.12 5.76
N ASN A 40 2.81 12.35 5.37
CA ASN A 40 3.20 13.40 6.30
C ASN A 40 1.98 13.84 7.12
N THR A 41 2.05 13.68 8.44
CA THR A 41 0.96 13.95 9.39
C THR A 41 0.61 15.44 9.47
N ASP A 42 1.61 16.32 9.46
CA ASP A 42 1.42 17.78 9.52
C ASP A 42 0.71 18.31 8.27
N LEU A 43 1.11 17.82 7.09
CA LEU A 43 0.42 18.15 5.86
C LEU A 43 -1.03 17.63 5.87
N ALA A 44 -1.26 16.42 6.41
CA ALA A 44 -2.62 15.88 6.51
C ALA A 44 -3.51 16.72 7.44
N ALA A 45 -2.97 17.24 8.55
CA ALA A 45 -3.69 18.14 9.44
C ALA A 45 -4.05 19.46 8.75
N ARG A 46 -3.10 20.10 8.04
CA ARG A 46 -3.35 21.31 7.26
C ARG A 46 -4.39 21.10 6.15
N VAL A 47 -4.33 19.97 5.45
CA VAL A 47 -5.32 19.60 4.43
C VAL A 47 -6.71 19.43 5.04
N LYS A 48 -6.82 18.81 6.23
CA LYS A 48 -8.10 18.66 6.93
C LYS A 48 -8.71 20.01 7.30
N LEU A 49 -7.91 20.91 7.89
CA LEU A 49 -8.34 22.26 8.24
C LEU A 49 -8.81 23.06 7.01
N ALA A 50 -8.07 22.96 5.91
CA ALA A 50 -8.45 23.62 4.66
C ALA A 50 -9.76 23.05 4.07
N LEU A 51 -10.01 21.76 4.24
CA LEU A 51 -11.25 21.11 3.81
C LEU A 51 -12.44 21.55 4.66
N GLU A 52 -12.28 21.67 5.97
CA GLU A 52 -13.31 22.19 6.88
C GLU A 52 -13.68 23.63 6.56
N ARG A 53 -12.69 24.47 6.21
CA ARG A 53 -12.92 25.85 5.76
C ARG A 53 -13.56 25.94 4.37
N PHE A 54 -13.24 25.00 3.48
CA PHE A 54 -13.69 25.00 2.08
C PHE A 54 -14.20 23.60 1.64
N PRO A 55 -15.40 23.19 2.05
CA PRO A 55 -15.90 21.83 1.85
C PRO A 55 -16.10 21.45 0.37
N THR A 56 -16.26 22.43 -0.51
CA THR A 56 -16.45 22.21 -1.96
C THR A 56 -15.12 22.09 -2.73
N TYR A 57 -13.98 22.34 -2.09
CA TYR A 57 -12.70 22.41 -2.78
C TYR A 57 -12.14 21.01 -3.06
N GLY A 58 -11.83 20.76 -4.34
CA GLY A 58 -11.07 19.58 -4.75
C GLY A 58 -9.57 19.73 -4.51
N TYR A 59 -8.83 18.62 -4.64
CA TYR A 59 -7.38 18.56 -4.38
C TYR A 59 -6.54 19.62 -5.09
N ARG A 60 -6.94 20.03 -6.31
CA ARG A 60 -6.24 21.08 -7.08
C ARG A 60 -6.38 22.45 -6.42
N ARG A 61 -7.58 22.80 -5.95
CA ARG A 61 -7.83 24.07 -5.27
C ARG A 61 -7.17 24.08 -3.88
N LEU A 62 -7.25 22.98 -3.14
CA LEU A 62 -6.55 22.83 -1.86
C LEU A 62 -5.04 23.01 -2.00
N ALA A 63 -4.45 22.48 -3.08
CA ALA A 63 -3.03 22.67 -3.37
C ALA A 63 -2.67 24.14 -3.63
N CYS A 64 -3.49 24.87 -4.38
CA CYS A 64 -3.26 26.30 -4.60
C CYS A 64 -3.38 27.12 -3.31
N VAL A 65 -4.36 26.81 -2.45
CA VAL A 65 -4.56 27.52 -1.18
C VAL A 65 -3.44 27.24 -0.17
N LEU A 66 -2.96 26.00 -0.12
CA LEU A 66 -1.91 25.60 0.82
C LEU A 66 -0.49 25.89 0.30
N GLY A 67 -0.33 26.26 -0.98
CA GLY A 67 0.99 26.43 -1.61
C GLY A 67 1.79 25.13 -1.74
N GLU A 68 1.09 23.99 -1.74
CA GLU A 68 1.68 22.66 -1.60
C GLU A 68 1.60 21.86 -2.89
N ASN A 69 2.43 20.81 -2.99
CA ASN A 69 2.39 19.93 -4.15
C ASN A 69 1.04 19.20 -4.25
N ARG A 70 0.47 19.17 -5.46
CA ARG A 70 -0.82 18.51 -5.77
C ARG A 70 -0.81 17.01 -5.47
N LYS A 71 0.32 16.32 -5.67
CA LYS A 71 0.42 14.85 -5.55
C LYS A 71 0.27 14.36 -4.09
N PRO A 72 1.00 14.91 -3.10
CA PRO A 72 0.77 14.59 -1.69
C PRO A 72 -0.67 14.84 -1.23
N ILE A 73 -1.26 15.98 -1.60
CA ILE A 73 -2.64 16.31 -1.22
C ILE A 73 -3.63 15.30 -1.82
N GLN A 74 -3.50 15.00 -3.11
CA GLN A 74 -4.34 13.99 -3.76
C GLN A 74 -4.20 12.63 -3.07
N ARG A 75 -2.98 12.22 -2.74
CA ARG A 75 -2.70 10.96 -2.04
C ARG A 75 -3.32 10.93 -0.63
N ILE A 76 -3.22 12.02 0.13
CA ILE A 76 -3.85 12.17 1.45
C ILE A 76 -5.36 11.96 1.33
N LEU A 77 -6.00 12.67 0.41
CA LEU A 77 -7.45 12.60 0.20
C LEU A 77 -7.91 11.19 -0.18
N GLN A 78 -7.16 10.49 -1.04
CA GLN A 78 -7.47 9.10 -1.43
C GLN A 78 -7.30 8.12 -0.27
N LEU A 79 -6.22 8.25 0.51
CA LEU A 79 -5.94 7.34 1.63
C LEU A 79 -6.86 7.56 2.83
N LYS A 80 -7.34 8.78 3.02
CA LYS A 80 -8.30 9.14 4.09
C LYS A 80 -9.76 9.08 3.63
N ASN A 81 -10.04 8.74 2.38
CA ASN A 81 -11.37 8.76 1.77
C ASN A 81 -12.08 10.13 1.86
N TRP A 82 -11.33 11.23 1.83
CA TRP A 82 -11.86 12.61 1.87
C TRP A 82 -12.18 13.20 0.50
N GLN A 83 -12.16 12.37 -0.55
CA GLN A 83 -12.42 12.82 -1.91
C GLN A 83 -13.92 13.01 -2.14
N VAL A 84 -14.32 14.25 -2.44
CA VAL A 84 -15.72 14.70 -2.54
C VAL A 84 -16.55 13.95 -3.61
N ARG A 85 -15.94 13.43 -4.70
CA ARG A 85 -16.65 12.66 -5.74
C ARG A 85 -15.80 11.52 -6.31
N LYS A 86 -16.37 10.32 -6.33
CA LYS A 86 -15.94 9.20 -7.19
C LYS A 86 -16.94 9.13 -8.36
N ARG A 87 -16.45 8.96 -9.60
CA ARG A 87 -17.35 8.61 -10.72
C ARG A 87 -17.76 7.14 -10.53
N PRO A 88 -19.03 6.79 -10.77
CA PRO A 88 -19.47 5.39 -10.75
C PRO A 88 -18.71 4.56 -11.79
#